data_AF-A0A8T5TVA7-F1
#
_entry.id   AF-A0A8T5TVA7-F1
#
_cell.length_a   1.000
_cell.length_b   1.000
_cell.length_c   1.000
_cell.angle_alpha   90.00
_cell.angle_beta   90.00
_cell.angle_gamma   90.00
#
_symmetry.space_group_name_H-M   'P 1'
#
loop_
_entity.id
_entity.type
_entity.pdbx_description
1 polymer ?
#
loop_
_entity_poly.entity_id
_entity_poly.type
_entity_poly.pdbx_seq_one_letter_code
_entity_poly.pdbx_strand_id
1 'polypeptide(L)'
;MIQGIFTLQFLLNQKETGEIEPEFRPIQLIFREDEEYFNKDNYPELIDENDIFATFYQHTTGIFNPKSAISNFYTGRLKETPYQVLSYFRQEKDGSQFLAISIFELDDEIELFEDLVKDLAKRLDAIYQTLLRAQNSKQISLISNINIRLANELKFTLFQIERLSRLVKLQKAALIYNNEERIKILEILREYPTPRDKIKSIVEKMNP
;
A
#
# COMPACT_ATOMS: atom_id res chain seq x y z
N MET A 1 2.64 -9.32 11.49
CA MET A 1 1.59 -9.72 10.51
C MET A 1 0.80 -8.49 10.06
N ILE A 2 0.25 -8.47 8.84
CA ILE A 2 -0.61 -7.35 8.38
C ILE A 2 -1.84 -7.19 9.28
N GLN A 3 -2.15 -5.95 9.68
CA GLN A 3 -3.29 -5.56 10.53
C GLN A 3 -4.49 -5.11 9.70
N GLY A 4 -4.25 -4.42 8.59
CA GLY A 4 -5.31 -3.96 7.70
C GLY A 4 -4.80 -3.21 6.47
N ILE A 5 -5.73 -2.94 5.55
CA ILE A 5 -5.51 -2.10 4.38
C ILE A 5 -6.59 -1.03 4.31
N PHE A 6 -6.18 0.23 4.38
CA PHE A 6 -7.04 1.40 4.41
C PHE A 6 -6.91 2.18 3.11
N THR A 7 -8.03 2.69 2.62
CA THR A 7 -8.08 3.60 1.46
C THR A 7 -8.81 4.87 1.87
N LEU A 8 -8.16 6.00 1.61
CA LEU A 8 -8.53 7.32 2.10
C LEU A 8 -8.54 8.30 0.93
N GLN A 9 -9.46 9.27 0.98
CA GLN A 9 -9.48 10.43 0.10
C GLN A 9 -9.00 11.65 0.87
N PHE A 10 -8.03 12.37 0.33
CA PHE A 10 -7.60 13.65 0.89
C PHE A 10 -8.50 14.79 0.40
N LEU A 11 -8.87 15.66 1.33
CA LEU A 11 -9.79 16.77 1.08
C LEU A 11 -9.27 18.03 1.72
N LEU A 12 -9.44 19.15 1.03
CA LEU A 12 -9.16 20.48 1.55
C LEU A 12 -10.49 21.17 1.82
N ASN A 13 -10.93 21.17 3.08
CA ASN A 13 -12.16 21.84 3.47
C ASN A 13 -11.84 23.31 3.77
N GLN A 14 -12.45 24.23 3.04
CA GLN A 14 -12.34 25.65 3.34
C GLN A 14 -13.52 26.09 4.21
N LYS A 15 -13.25 26.55 5.44
CA LYS A 15 -14.26 27.10 6.34
C LYS A 15 -14.75 28.46 5.82
N GLU A 16 -15.91 28.90 6.29
CA GLU A 16 -16.45 30.24 5.98
C GLU A 16 -15.52 31.37 6.42
N THR A 17 -14.65 31.10 7.41
CA THR A 17 -13.59 32.00 7.88
C THR A 17 -12.43 32.15 6.90
N GLY A 18 -12.37 31.31 5.86
CA GLY A 18 -11.25 31.22 4.92
C GLY A 18 -10.13 30.26 5.37
N GLU A 19 -10.21 29.70 6.58
CA GLU A 19 -9.27 28.69 7.06
C GLU A 19 -9.39 27.38 6.26
N ILE A 20 -8.25 26.78 5.94
CA ILE A 20 -8.17 25.50 5.25
C ILE A 20 -7.89 24.42 6.27
N GLU A 21 -8.82 23.47 6.39
CA GLU A 21 -8.71 22.31 7.27
C GLU A 21 -8.58 21.05 6.37
N PRO A 22 -7.38 20.48 6.27
CA PRO A 22 -7.18 19.24 5.53
C PRO A 22 -7.80 18.07 6.30
N GLU A 23 -8.41 17.13 5.58
CA GLU A 23 -9.05 15.95 6.16
C GLU A 23 -8.77 14.71 5.30
N PHE A 24 -8.55 13.57 5.94
CA PHE A 24 -8.59 12.27 5.28
C PHE A 24 -9.93 11.59 5.54
N ARG A 25 -10.75 11.49 4.49
CA ARG A 25 -12.02 10.76 4.55
C ARG A 25 -11.81 9.29 4.21
N PRO A 26 -12.16 8.34 5.09
CA PRO A 26 -12.12 6.92 4.77
C PRO A 26 -13.06 6.56 3.61
N ILE A 27 -12.55 5.80 2.64
CA ILE A 27 -13.35 5.19 1.57
C ILE A 27 -13.67 3.75 1.96
N GLN A 28 -12.64 2.96 2.26
CA GLN A 28 -12.75 1.59 2.75
C GLN A 28 -11.63 1.28 3.74
N LEU A 29 -12.02 0.63 4.84
CA LEU A 29 -11.14 0.12 5.88
C LEU A 29 -11.39 -1.39 5.99
N ILE A 30 -10.41 -2.19 5.57
CA ILE A 30 -10.46 -3.65 5.68
C ILE A 30 -9.42 -4.08 6.70
N PHE A 31 -9.89 -4.78 7.73
CA PHE A 31 -9.08 -5.31 8.81
C PHE A 31 -8.87 -6.81 8.61
N ARG A 32 -7.83 -7.34 9.24
CA ARG A 32 -7.57 -8.77 9.32
C ARG A 32 -8.74 -9.51 10.00
N GLU A 33 -9.18 -10.63 9.41
CA GLU A 33 -10.40 -11.32 9.83
C GLU A 33 -10.31 -11.94 11.24
N ASP A 34 -9.09 -12.30 11.68
CA ASP A 34 -8.85 -12.99 12.96
C ASP A 34 -8.58 -12.03 14.14
N GLU A 35 -8.56 -10.71 13.93
CA GLU A 35 -8.26 -9.72 14.96
C GLU A 35 -9.52 -8.98 15.42
N GLU A 36 -10.00 -9.31 16.63
CA GLU A 36 -11.09 -8.56 17.28
C GLU A 36 -10.64 -7.18 17.80
N TYR A 37 -9.34 -6.89 17.76
CA TYR A 37 -8.75 -5.69 18.34
C TYR A 37 -9.08 -4.43 17.54
N PHE A 38 -9.22 -4.50 16.21
CA PHE A 38 -9.42 -3.32 15.38
C PHE A 38 -10.63 -3.46 14.45
N ASN A 39 -11.41 -2.40 14.39
CA ASN A 39 -12.58 -2.24 13.57
C ASN A 39 -12.77 -0.76 13.18
N LYS A 40 -13.87 -0.44 12.51
CA LYS A 40 -14.13 0.93 12.01
C LYS A 40 -14.28 1.98 13.10
N ASP A 41 -14.62 1.58 14.33
CA ASP A 41 -14.89 2.49 15.43
C ASP A 41 -13.63 2.77 16.26
N ASN A 42 -12.65 1.86 16.24
CA ASN A 42 -11.41 1.99 17.02
C ASN A 42 -10.11 1.90 16.19
N TYR A 43 -10.17 1.94 14.86
CA TYR A 43 -8.97 2.01 14.01
C TYR A 43 -8.00 3.17 14.31
N PRO A 44 -8.39 4.31 14.94
CA PRO A 44 -7.41 5.32 15.36
C PRO A 44 -6.38 4.80 16.36
N GLU A 45 -6.67 3.70 17.07
CA GLU A 45 -5.69 3.02 17.93
C GLU A 45 -4.62 2.26 17.11
N LEU A 46 -4.94 1.90 15.85
CA LEU A 46 -4.03 1.23 14.92
C LEU A 46 -3.18 2.24 14.14
N ILE A 47 -3.76 3.37 13.73
CA ILE A 47 -3.06 4.43 13.00
C ILE A 47 -3.62 5.79 13.38
N ASP A 48 -2.75 6.63 13.94
CA ASP A 48 -3.12 7.99 14.32
C ASP A 48 -3.30 8.89 13.10
N GLU A 49 -4.08 9.96 13.24
CA GLU A 49 -4.25 10.96 12.19
C GLU A 49 -2.90 11.56 11.76
N ASN A 50 -2.01 11.86 12.71
CA ASN A 50 -0.67 12.37 12.40
C ASN A 50 0.18 11.38 11.61
N ASP A 51 0.00 10.07 11.84
CA ASP A 51 0.67 9.02 11.09
C ASP A 51 0.18 8.97 9.63
N ILE A 52 -1.13 9.16 9.41
CA ILE A 52 -1.72 9.28 8.07
C ILE A 52 -1.14 10.50 7.34
N PHE A 53 -1.13 11.66 7.99
CA PHE A 53 -0.56 12.89 7.43
C PHE A 53 0.93 12.75 7.15
N ALA A 54 1.70 12.22 8.10
CA ALA A 54 3.13 11.99 7.92
C ALA A 54 3.40 11.08 6.72
N THR A 55 2.65 9.98 6.59
CA THR A 55 2.72 9.06 5.45
C THR A 55 2.41 9.79 4.14
N PHE A 56 1.33 10.57 4.11
CA PHE A 56 0.97 11.39 2.94
C PHE A 56 2.05 12.41 2.56
N TYR A 57 2.67 13.07 3.55
CA TYR A 57 3.74 14.02 3.29
C TYR A 57 4.98 13.36 2.70
N GLN A 58 5.30 12.12 3.08
CA GLN A 58 6.39 11.37 2.45
C GLN A 58 6.15 11.14 0.95
N HIS A 59 4.89 10.95 0.55
CA HIS A 59 4.53 10.80 -0.87
C HIS A 59 4.58 12.10 -1.66
N THR A 60 4.22 13.21 -1.02
CA THR A 60 4.02 14.51 -1.69
C THR A 60 5.24 15.42 -1.62
N THR A 61 6.20 15.12 -0.76
CA THR A 61 7.45 15.88 -0.65
C THR A 61 8.19 15.90 -1.99
N GLY A 62 8.49 17.10 -2.48
CA GLY A 62 9.17 17.29 -3.76
C GLY A 62 8.26 17.26 -4.99
N ILE A 63 6.96 16.99 -4.84
CA ILE A 63 5.98 17.12 -5.92
C ILE A 63 5.49 18.56 -5.98
N PHE A 64 6.00 19.31 -6.96
CA PHE A 64 5.56 20.69 -7.21
C PHE A 64 4.72 20.78 -8.48
N ASN A 65 3.48 21.26 -8.34
CA ASN A 65 2.58 21.65 -9.43
C ASN A 65 2.48 20.64 -10.59
N PRO A 66 2.03 19.41 -10.30
CA PRO A 66 2.11 18.32 -11.27
C PRO A 66 1.13 18.53 -12.43
N LYS A 67 1.67 18.55 -13.66
CA LYS A 67 0.88 18.69 -14.90
C LYS A 67 0.18 17.40 -15.34
N SER A 68 0.46 16.29 -14.66
CA SER A 68 -0.05 14.95 -14.97
C SER A 68 -0.49 14.25 -13.69
N ALA A 69 -1.23 13.15 -13.84
CA ALA A 69 -1.48 12.25 -12.72
C ALA A 69 -0.14 11.72 -12.18
N ILE A 70 -0.04 11.60 -10.86
CA ILE A 70 1.16 11.09 -10.18
C ILE A 70 0.75 9.93 -9.29
N SER A 71 1.61 8.92 -9.26
CA SER A 71 1.52 7.82 -8.32
C SER A 71 2.86 7.61 -7.63
N ASN A 72 2.86 7.28 -6.35
CA ASN A 72 4.07 7.02 -5.59
C ASN A 72 3.87 5.86 -4.61
N PHE A 73 4.97 5.20 -4.23
CA PHE A 73 5.00 4.18 -3.19
C PHE A 73 5.93 4.63 -2.08
N TYR A 74 5.54 4.33 -0.84
CA TYR A 74 6.33 4.65 0.33
C TYR A 74 6.25 3.51 1.33
N THR A 75 7.41 3.18 1.86
CA THR A 75 7.62 2.18 2.89
C THR A 75 8.26 2.86 4.10
N GLY A 76 7.71 2.67 5.29
CA GLY A 76 8.23 3.34 6.48
C GLY A 76 7.62 2.87 7.77
N ARG A 77 8.09 3.44 8.88
CA ARG A 77 7.53 3.19 10.21
C ARG A 77 6.59 4.31 10.60
N LEU A 78 5.52 3.95 11.28
CA LEU A 78 4.64 4.91 11.94
C LEU A 78 5.37 5.51 13.14
N LYS A 79 5.08 6.77 13.45
CA LYS A 79 5.72 7.53 14.52
C LYS A 79 4.97 7.35 15.84
N GLU A 80 3.64 7.41 15.78
CA GLU A 80 2.80 7.41 16.98
C GLU A 80 2.44 5.98 17.41
N THR A 81 2.44 5.03 16.47
CA THR A 81 2.04 3.64 16.70
C THR A 81 3.16 2.64 16.36
N PRO A 82 3.21 1.46 17.00
CA PRO A 82 4.30 0.49 16.84
C PRO A 82 4.14 -0.36 15.57
N TYR A 83 3.81 0.26 14.45
CA TYR A 83 3.59 -0.42 13.17
C TYR A 83 4.48 0.15 12.07
N GLN A 84 4.58 -0.60 10.98
CA GLN A 84 5.18 -0.15 9.74
C GLN A 84 4.16 -0.21 8.61
N VAL A 85 4.37 0.59 7.59
CA VAL A 85 3.43 0.76 6.48
C VAL A 85 4.10 0.56 5.14
N LEU A 86 3.33 -0.01 4.24
CA LEU A 86 3.55 0.06 2.80
C LEU A 86 2.34 0.78 2.20
N SER A 87 2.59 1.91 1.56
CA SER A 87 1.53 2.83 1.14
C SER A 87 1.66 3.21 -0.33
N TYR A 88 0.51 3.46 -0.94
CA TYR A 88 0.35 3.87 -2.33
C TYR A 88 -0.40 5.19 -2.39
N PHE A 89 0.20 6.19 -3.02
CA PHE A 89 -0.42 7.48 -3.25
C PHE A 89 -0.79 7.63 -4.72
N ARG A 90 -1.95 8.24 -4.98
CA ARG A 90 -2.41 8.59 -6.32
C ARG A 90 -3.02 9.99 -6.32
N GLN A 91 -2.50 10.85 -7.19
CA GLN A 91 -3.11 12.12 -7.54
C GLN A 91 -3.60 12.08 -8.99
N GLU A 92 -4.86 12.41 -9.20
CA GLU A 92 -5.46 12.56 -10.53
C GLU A 92 -5.26 13.97 -11.09
N LYS A 93 -5.51 14.11 -12.40
CA LYS A 93 -5.29 15.39 -13.12
C LYS A 93 -6.19 16.53 -12.63
N ASP A 94 -7.33 16.19 -12.05
CA ASP A 94 -8.27 17.17 -11.46
C ASP A 94 -7.86 17.61 -10.04
N GLY A 95 -6.74 17.09 -9.53
CA GLY A 95 -6.24 17.38 -8.19
C GLY A 95 -6.77 16.44 -7.11
N SER A 96 -7.67 15.50 -7.44
CA SER A 96 -8.15 14.51 -6.46
C SER A 96 -7.00 13.62 -5.99
N GLN A 97 -6.89 13.44 -4.68
CA GLN A 97 -5.79 12.74 -4.04
C GLN A 97 -6.32 11.56 -3.21
N PHE A 98 -5.69 10.41 -3.40
CA PHE A 98 -6.02 9.14 -2.75
C PHE A 98 -4.78 8.55 -2.11
N LEU A 99 -4.98 7.92 -0.95
CA LEU A 99 -3.95 7.23 -0.21
C LEU A 99 -4.44 5.84 0.18
N ALA A 100 -3.69 4.82 -0.17
CA ALA A 100 -3.87 3.48 0.34
C ALA A 100 -2.72 3.12 1.30
N ILE A 101 -3.02 2.61 2.49
CA ILE A 101 -2.04 2.27 3.52
C ILE A 101 -2.26 0.81 3.92
N SER A 102 -1.26 -0.03 3.74
CA SER A 102 -1.21 -1.39 4.30
C SER A 102 -0.37 -1.34 5.57
N ILE A 103 -0.92 -1.77 6.70
CA ILE A 103 -0.32 -1.63 8.04
C ILE A 103 0.16 -2.99 8.52
N PHE A 104 1.41 -3.08 8.96
CA PHE A 104 2.08 -4.32 9.35
C PHE A 104 2.74 -4.19 10.72
N GLU A 105 2.86 -5.30 11.44
CA GLU A 105 3.72 -5.40 12.62
C GLU A 105 5.19 -5.13 12.27
N LEU A 106 5.97 -4.63 13.23
CA LEU A 106 7.37 -4.26 13.03
C LEU A 106 8.32 -5.43 12.72
N ASP A 107 7.94 -6.66 13.05
CA ASP A 107 8.72 -7.88 12.82
C ASP A 107 8.48 -8.50 11.43
N ASP A 108 7.54 -7.97 10.65
CA ASP A 108 7.30 -8.43 9.29
C ASP A 108 8.37 -7.95 8.30
N GLU A 109 8.76 -8.83 7.38
CA GLU A 109 9.57 -8.50 6.20
C GLU A 109 8.66 -7.90 5.10
N ILE A 110 8.30 -6.63 5.23
CA ILE A 110 7.32 -5.97 4.33
C ILE A 110 7.73 -5.93 2.86
N GLU A 111 9.03 -6.01 2.58
CA GLU A 111 9.58 -6.10 1.22
C GLU A 111 9.02 -7.32 0.45
N LEU A 112 8.66 -8.40 1.15
CA LEU A 112 8.07 -9.60 0.55
C LEU A 112 6.67 -9.36 -0.01
N PHE A 113 5.98 -8.30 0.44
CA PHE A 113 4.60 -7.99 0.06
C PHE A 113 4.51 -6.85 -0.97
N GLU A 114 5.62 -6.25 -1.37
CA GLU A 114 5.64 -5.09 -2.27
C GLU A 114 4.91 -5.34 -3.58
N ASP A 115 5.15 -6.49 -4.21
CA ASP A 115 4.56 -6.81 -5.51
C ASP A 115 3.04 -6.98 -5.41
N LEU A 116 2.54 -7.55 -4.30
CA LEU A 116 1.10 -7.69 -4.03
C LEU A 116 0.44 -6.31 -3.89
N VAL A 117 1.10 -5.37 -3.21
CA VAL A 117 0.59 -4.00 -3.05
C VAL A 117 0.72 -3.19 -4.34
N LYS A 118 1.78 -3.38 -5.14
CA LYS A 118 1.91 -2.77 -6.48
C LYS A 118 0.81 -3.27 -7.42
N ASP A 119 0.45 -4.54 -7.35
CA ASP A 119 -0.64 -5.09 -8.14
C ASP A 119 -2.01 -4.59 -7.66
N LEU A 120 -2.20 -4.43 -6.34
CA LEU A 120 -3.37 -3.74 -5.80
C LEU A 120 -3.47 -2.32 -6.33
N ALA A 121 -2.38 -1.56 -6.30
CA ALA A 121 -2.32 -0.17 -6.76
C ALA A 121 -2.78 0.00 -8.22
N LYS A 122 -2.35 -0.90 -9.13
CA LYS A 122 -2.83 -0.91 -10.53
C LYS A 122 -4.35 -1.05 -10.63
N ARG A 123 -4.95 -1.90 -9.77
CA ARG A 123 -6.41 -2.09 -9.71
C ARG A 123 -7.11 -0.89 -9.08
N LEU A 124 -6.49 -0.28 -8.06
CA LEU A 124 -6.99 0.93 -7.42
C LEU A 124 -7.06 2.12 -8.38
N ASP A 125 -6.09 2.29 -9.28
CA ASP A 125 -6.13 3.37 -10.29
C ASP A 125 -7.41 3.35 -11.12
N ALA A 126 -7.78 2.18 -11.65
CA ALA A 126 -9.01 2.02 -12.40
C ALA A 126 -10.26 2.28 -11.55
N ILE A 127 -10.23 1.85 -10.29
CA ILE A 127 -11.33 2.04 -9.33
C ILE A 127 -11.51 3.53 -8.99
N TYR A 128 -10.44 4.24 -8.66
CA TYR A 128 -10.48 5.67 -8.31
C TYR A 128 -10.96 6.53 -9.46
N GLN A 129 -10.48 6.29 -10.68
CA GLN A 129 -10.97 7.01 -11.86
C GLN A 129 -12.47 6.79 -12.09
N THR A 130 -12.95 5.57 -11.88
CA THR A 130 -14.38 5.26 -12.01
C THR A 130 -15.19 5.91 -10.88
N LEU A 131 -14.65 5.91 -9.66
CA LEU A 131 -15.26 6.53 -8.48
C LEU A 131 -15.46 8.03 -8.69
N LEU A 132 -14.43 8.75 -9.14
CA LEU A 132 -14.50 10.18 -9.42
C LEU A 132 -15.56 10.51 -10.47
N ARG A 133 -15.61 9.75 -11.57
CA ARG A 133 -16.64 9.93 -12.61
C ARG A 133 -18.05 9.71 -12.05
N ALA A 134 -18.23 8.70 -11.21
CA ALA A 134 -19.52 8.39 -10.58
C ALA A 134 -19.95 9.47 -9.57
N GLN A 135 -19.00 9.99 -8.78
CA GLN A 135 -19.23 11.10 -7.83
C GLN A 135 -19.62 12.39 -8.57
N ASN A 136 -18.87 12.76 -9.61
CA ASN A 136 -19.16 13.96 -10.41
C ASN A 136 -20.52 13.90 -11.10
N SER A 137 -20.94 12.70 -11.52
CA SER A 137 -22.26 12.47 -12.13
C SER A 137 -23.36 12.10 -11.12
N LYS A 138 -23.06 12.11 -9.81
CA LYS A 138 -23.98 11.79 -8.71
C LYS A 138 -24.70 10.44 -8.86
N GLN A 139 -24.04 9.45 -9.46
CA GLN A 139 -24.60 8.12 -9.70
C GLN A 139 -24.47 7.22 -8.46
N ILE A 140 -25.41 7.33 -7.53
CA ILE A 140 -25.36 6.62 -6.22
C ILE A 140 -25.22 5.10 -6.38
N SER A 141 -25.96 4.48 -7.30
CA SER A 141 -25.90 3.03 -7.55
C SER A 141 -24.52 2.59 -8.03
N LEU A 142 -23.90 3.38 -8.92
CA LEU A 142 -22.56 3.11 -9.42
C LEU A 142 -21.51 3.27 -8.32
N ILE A 143 -21.64 4.31 -7.48
CA ILE A 143 -20.76 4.51 -6.31
C ILE A 143 -20.82 3.29 -5.38
N SER A 144 -22.02 2.78 -5.09
CA SER A 144 -22.19 1.59 -4.25
C SER A 144 -21.49 0.35 -4.85
N ASN A 145 -21.67 0.10 -6.15
CA ASN A 145 -21.01 -1.01 -6.84
C ASN A 145 -19.48 -0.88 -6.84
N ILE A 146 -18.96 0.33 -7.00
CA ILE A 146 -17.52 0.61 -6.94
C ILE A 146 -16.99 0.36 -5.54
N ASN A 147 -17.70 0.77 -4.49
CA ASN A 147 -17.32 0.51 -3.10
C ASN A 147 -17.27 -0.99 -2.78
N ILE A 148 -18.23 -1.78 -3.28
CA ILE A 148 -18.21 -3.25 -3.15
C ILE A 148 -16.97 -3.83 -3.85
N ARG A 149 -16.70 -3.39 -5.09
CA ARG A 149 -15.52 -3.83 -5.84
C ARG A 149 -14.22 -3.49 -5.09
N LEU A 150 -14.11 -2.25 -4.61
CA LEU A 150 -12.95 -1.80 -3.82
C LEU A 150 -12.75 -2.68 -2.59
N ALA A 151 -13.80 -2.91 -1.81
CA ALA A 151 -13.73 -3.78 -0.63
C ALA A 151 -13.24 -5.19 -0.98
N ASN A 152 -13.72 -5.77 -2.09
CA ASN A 152 -13.29 -7.11 -2.54
C ASN A 152 -11.80 -7.14 -2.93
N GLU A 153 -11.31 -6.13 -3.63
CA GLU A 153 -9.89 -6.04 -4.01
C GLU A 153 -8.98 -5.93 -2.78
N LEU A 154 -9.37 -5.12 -1.80
CA LEU A 154 -8.65 -4.97 -0.54
C LEU A 154 -8.64 -6.27 0.26
N LYS A 155 -9.80 -6.93 0.40
CA LYS A 155 -9.92 -8.25 1.05
C LYS A 155 -9.07 -9.31 0.36
N PHE A 156 -9.08 -9.35 -0.98
CA PHE A 156 -8.28 -10.30 -1.73
C PHE A 156 -6.79 -10.08 -1.49
N THR A 157 -6.29 -8.84 -1.57
CA THR A 157 -4.88 -8.55 -1.32
C THR A 157 -4.48 -8.86 0.12
N LEU A 158 -5.30 -8.48 1.10
CA LEU A 158 -5.08 -8.80 2.51
C LEU A 158 -4.95 -10.32 2.71
N PHE A 159 -5.87 -11.09 2.14
CA PHE A 159 -5.83 -12.55 2.18
C PHE A 159 -4.56 -13.13 1.52
N GLN A 160 -4.09 -12.58 0.40
CA GLN A 160 -2.84 -13.04 -0.23
C GLN A 160 -1.63 -12.77 0.66
N ILE A 161 -1.58 -11.61 1.31
CA ILE A 161 -0.51 -11.23 2.24
C ILE A 161 -0.50 -12.17 3.45
N GLU A 162 -1.67 -12.44 4.04
CA GLU A 162 -1.80 -13.40 5.14
C GLU A 162 -1.38 -14.81 4.73
N ARG A 163 -1.78 -15.26 3.54
CA ARG A 163 -1.38 -16.57 3.04
C ARG A 163 0.14 -16.67 2.87
N LEU A 164 0.77 -15.59 2.40
CA LEU A 164 2.21 -15.52 2.20
C LEU A 164 2.98 -15.48 3.54
N SER A 165 2.47 -14.73 4.53
CA SER A 165 3.10 -14.63 5.85
C SER A 165 3.08 -15.96 6.62
N ARG A 166 2.00 -16.74 6.46
CA ARG A 166 1.76 -18.05 7.09
C ARG A 166 2.51 -19.22 6.43
N LEU A 167 3.27 -19.01 5.36
CA LEU A 167 4.03 -20.07 4.71
C LEU A 167 5.06 -20.71 5.67
N VAL A 168 5.16 -22.04 5.66
CA VAL A 168 6.20 -22.73 6.43
C VAL A 168 7.59 -22.45 5.87
N LYS A 169 8.66 -22.65 6.67
CA LYS A 169 10.05 -22.42 6.24
C LYS A 169 10.39 -23.07 4.88
N LEU A 170 9.91 -24.28 4.63
CA LEU A 170 10.07 -24.99 3.36
C LEU A 170 9.34 -24.31 2.19
N GLN A 171 8.13 -23.78 2.42
CA GLN A 171 7.37 -23.05 1.41
C GLN A 171 7.98 -21.68 1.12
N LYS A 172 8.46 -20.97 2.17
CA LYS A 172 9.23 -19.72 2.01
C LYS A 172 10.52 -19.97 1.22
N ALA A 173 11.25 -21.04 1.53
CA ALA A 173 12.41 -21.46 0.74
C ALA A 173 12.03 -21.79 -0.71
N ALA A 174 10.92 -22.50 -0.94
CA ALA A 174 10.44 -22.81 -2.28
C ALA A 174 10.13 -21.55 -3.12
N LEU A 175 9.67 -20.44 -2.52
CA LEU A 175 9.53 -19.17 -3.21
C LEU A 175 10.87 -18.56 -3.65
N ILE A 176 11.94 -18.79 -2.89
CA ILE A 176 13.29 -18.40 -3.28
C ILE A 176 13.75 -19.24 -4.48
N TYR A 177 13.42 -20.54 -4.48
CA TYR A 177 13.72 -21.45 -5.59
C TYR A 177 12.79 -21.32 -6.81
N ASN A 178 11.83 -20.40 -6.80
CA ASN A 178 10.94 -20.15 -7.95
C ASN A 178 11.43 -19.00 -8.85
N ASN A 179 12.62 -18.45 -8.58
CA ASN A 179 13.20 -17.36 -9.35
C ASN A 179 14.66 -17.70 -9.66
N GLU A 180 15.01 -17.75 -10.94
CA GLU A 180 16.35 -18.16 -11.39
C GLU A 180 17.47 -17.25 -10.87
N GLU A 181 17.23 -15.94 -10.75
CA GLU A 181 18.19 -15.00 -10.17
C GLU A 181 18.46 -15.33 -8.70
N ARG A 182 17.42 -15.59 -7.92
CA ARG A 182 17.53 -15.94 -6.50
C ARG A 182 18.24 -17.29 -6.31
N ILE A 183 17.94 -18.28 -7.15
CA ILE A 183 18.68 -19.55 -7.18
C ILE A 183 20.16 -19.29 -7.47
N LYS A 184 20.47 -18.45 -8.46
CA LYS A 184 21.86 -18.12 -8.81
C LYS A 184 22.60 -17.45 -7.65
N ILE A 185 21.95 -16.52 -6.97
CA ILE A 185 22.52 -15.87 -5.78
C ILE A 185 22.82 -16.92 -4.71
N LEU A 186 21.90 -17.84 -4.43
CA LEU A 186 22.10 -18.93 -3.48
C LEU A 186 23.25 -19.87 -3.89
N GLU A 187 23.37 -20.20 -5.18
CA GLU A 187 24.47 -21.02 -5.70
C GLU A 187 25.84 -20.37 -5.44
N ILE A 188 25.95 -19.08 -5.73
CA ILE A 188 27.19 -18.31 -5.53
C ILE A 188 27.55 -18.26 -4.03
N LEU A 189 26.57 -17.93 -3.19
CA LEU A 189 26.77 -17.79 -1.75
C LEU A 189 27.02 -19.14 -1.06
N ARG A 190 26.56 -20.26 -1.64
CA ARG A 190 26.88 -21.62 -1.17
C ARG A 190 28.36 -21.93 -1.31
N GLU A 191 29.03 -21.41 -2.34
CA GLU A 191 30.46 -21.67 -2.56
C GLU A 191 31.34 -20.84 -1.62
N TYR A 192 31.10 -19.53 -1.51
CA TYR A 192 31.82 -18.64 -0.60
C TYR A 192 31.11 -17.28 -0.42
N PRO A 193 31.36 -16.57 0.70
CA PRO A 193 30.89 -15.21 0.90
C PRO A 193 31.35 -14.29 -0.24
N THR A 194 30.40 -13.70 -0.96
CA THR A 194 30.67 -12.90 -2.15
C THR A 194 30.17 -11.45 -1.97
N PRO A 195 30.97 -10.42 -2.33
CA PRO A 195 30.54 -9.03 -2.23
C PRO A 195 29.28 -8.72 -3.06
N ARG A 196 28.40 -7.86 -2.52
CA ARG A 196 27.12 -7.49 -3.13
C ARG A 196 27.23 -7.00 -4.57
N ASP A 197 28.21 -6.14 -4.87
CA ASP A 197 28.39 -5.56 -6.21
C ASP A 197 28.73 -6.64 -7.25
N LYS A 198 29.51 -7.66 -6.85
CA LYS A 198 29.86 -8.79 -7.70
C LYS A 198 28.64 -9.66 -7.99
N ILE A 199 27.81 -9.95 -6.97
CA ILE A 199 26.56 -10.68 -7.13
C ILE A 199 25.62 -9.94 -8.09
N LYS A 200 25.44 -8.62 -7.90
CA LYS A 200 24.59 -7.78 -8.76
C LYS A 200 25.02 -7.85 -10.21
N SER A 201 26.32 -7.71 -10.50
CA SER A 201 26.86 -7.76 -11.87
C SER A 201 26.67 -9.12 -12.57
N ILE A 202 26.51 -10.20 -11.81
CA ILE A 202 26.28 -11.56 -12.34
C ILE A 202 24.80 -11.76 -12.63
N VAL A 203 23.93 -11.31 -11.71
CA VAL A 203 22.46 -11.42 -11.85
C VAL A 203 21.95 -10.55 -12.99
N GLU A 204 22.43 -9.31 -13.12
CA GLU A 204 22.04 -8.40 -14.22
C GLU A 204 22.35 -8.96 -15.61
N LYS A 205 23.33 -9.88 -15.73
CA LYS A 205 23.65 -10.54 -17.00
C LYS A 205 22.71 -11.70 -17.35
N MET A 206 21.84 -12.12 -16.43
CA MET A 206 20.89 -13.22 -16.65
C MET A 206 19.61 -12.76 -17.35
N ASN A 207 19.23 -11.48 -17.21
CA ASN A 207 18.05 -10.89 -17.85
C ASN A 207 18.49 -9.72 -18.76
N PRO A 208 18.80 -9.98 -20.05
CA PRO A 208 19.19 -8.95 -21.02
C PRO A 208 18.04 -8.02 -21.45
#